data_AF-A0A0Q7JRZ6-F1
#
_entry.id   AF-A0A0Q7JRZ6-F1
#
_cell.length_a   1.000
_cell.length_b   1.000
_cell.length_c   1.000
_cell.angle_alpha   90.00
_cell.angle_beta   90.00
_cell.angle_gamma   90.00
#
_symmetry.space_group_name_H-M   'P 1'
#
loop_
_entity.id
_entity.type
_entity.pdbx_description
1 polymer ?
#
loop_
_entity_poly.entity_id
_entity_poly.type
_entity_poly.pdbx_seq_one_letter_code
_entity_poly.pdbx_strand_id
1 'polypeptide(L)'
;MNISQLWKVYEDDKRIQGFSINTLKAYALQLRMLVNELGDIHISDVYFTTECKVWLKKYLANRKDSCKALFVTETYPTRRMAIPTIRWLLKRLADRGEVETNVYPHRFLHTYTCQLLDNGAPLEFIQGMLGHEKASTTQIYAQLRGERRRELYRQFF
;
A
#
# COMPACT_ATOMS: atom_id res chain seq x y z
N MET A 1 9.26 -9.36 -7.65
CA MET A 1 8.66 -10.65 -7.25
C MET A 1 7.37 -10.83 -8.02
N ASN A 2 7.17 -11.99 -8.62
CA ASN A 2 5.98 -12.26 -9.42
C ASN A 2 4.72 -12.32 -8.55
N ILE A 3 3.56 -11.97 -9.10
CA ILE A 3 2.25 -12.05 -8.42
C ILE A 3 2.01 -13.46 -7.87
N SER A 4 2.35 -14.50 -8.64
CA SER A 4 2.25 -15.90 -8.22
C SER A 4 3.11 -16.24 -6.99
N GLN A 5 4.27 -15.59 -6.85
CA GLN A 5 5.18 -15.75 -5.72
C GLN A 5 4.72 -14.93 -4.51
N LEU A 6 4.15 -13.74 -4.75
CA LEU A 6 3.50 -12.88 -3.74
C LEU A 6 2.34 -13.59 -3.05
N TRP A 7 1.57 -14.38 -3.79
CA TRP A 7 0.50 -15.18 -3.22
C TRP A 7 0.95 -16.10 -2.10
N LYS A 8 2.10 -16.78 -2.24
CA LYS A 8 2.59 -17.70 -1.21
C LYS A 8 2.81 -16.96 0.11
N VAL A 9 3.44 -15.79 0.04
CA VAL A 9 3.69 -14.93 1.21
C VAL A 9 2.38 -14.37 1.79
N TYR A 10 1.43 -14.00 0.93
CA TYR A 10 0.13 -13.49 1.34
C TYR A 10 -0.75 -14.56 1.99
N GLU A 11 -0.80 -15.77 1.42
CA GLU A 11 -1.57 -16.89 1.94
C GLU A 11 -1.07 -17.29 3.34
N ASP A 12 0.24 -17.37 3.52
CA ASP A 12 0.86 -17.67 4.82
C ASP A 12 0.50 -16.62 5.88
N ASP A 13 0.56 -15.33 5.53
CA ASP A 13 0.17 -14.23 6.41
C ASP A 13 -1.33 -14.30 6.79
N LYS A 14 -2.20 -14.64 5.84
CA LYS A 14 -3.65 -14.74 6.10
C LYS A 14 -4.04 -15.97 6.89
N ARG A 15 -3.32 -17.09 6.73
CA ARG A 15 -3.46 -18.26 7.61
C ARG A 15 -3.10 -17.91 9.05
N ILE A 16 -1.99 -17.18 9.26
CA ILE A 16 -1.57 -16.71 10.60
C ILE A 16 -2.63 -15.76 11.20
N GLN A 17 -3.29 -14.96 10.38
CA GLN A 17 -4.38 -14.07 10.82
C GLN A 17 -5.72 -14.80 11.05
N GLY A 18 -5.79 -16.12 10.88
CA GLY A 18 -6.99 -16.92 11.18
C GLY A 18 -8.08 -16.88 10.11
N PHE A 19 -7.75 -16.54 8.86
CA PHE A 19 -8.72 -16.54 7.77
C PHE A 19 -9.19 -17.96 7.42
N SER A 20 -10.48 -18.12 7.10
CA SER A 20 -11.04 -19.43 6.76
C SER A 20 -10.45 -20.01 5.47
N ILE A 21 -10.38 -21.34 5.40
CA ILE A 21 -9.91 -22.06 4.21
C ILE A 21 -10.74 -21.72 2.96
N ASN A 22 -12.04 -21.47 3.12
CA ASN A 22 -12.92 -21.11 2.02
C ASN A 22 -12.62 -19.70 1.50
N THR A 23 -12.30 -18.76 2.39
CA THR A 23 -11.87 -17.41 2.03
C THR A 23 -10.54 -17.43 1.28
N LEU A 24 -9.58 -18.25 1.74
CA LEU A 24 -8.29 -18.41 1.06
C LEU A 24 -8.44 -19.06 -0.32
N LYS A 25 -9.32 -20.06 -0.46
CA LYS A 25 -9.64 -20.67 -1.76
C LYS A 25 -10.26 -19.66 -2.73
N ALA A 26 -11.16 -18.80 -2.26
CA ALA A 26 -11.76 -17.74 -3.08
C ALA A 26 -10.69 -16.74 -3.56
N TYR A 27 -9.79 -16.32 -2.68
CA TYR A 27 -8.69 -15.42 -3.05
C TYR A 27 -7.68 -16.09 -4.00
N ALA A 28 -7.39 -17.38 -3.82
CA ALA A 28 -6.54 -18.14 -4.73
C ALA A 28 -7.16 -18.26 -6.13
N LEU A 29 -8.48 -18.45 -6.21
CA LEU A 29 -9.21 -18.48 -7.47
C LEU A 29 -9.15 -17.11 -8.16
N GLN A 30 -9.41 -16.03 -7.42
CA GLN A 30 -9.29 -14.66 -7.93
C GLN A 30 -7.90 -14.36 -8.47
N LEU A 31 -6.85 -14.77 -7.76
CA LEU A 31 -5.47 -14.64 -8.22
C LEU A 31 -5.21 -15.42 -9.50
N ARG A 32 -5.66 -16.68 -9.60
CA ARG A 32 -5.47 -17.48 -10.83
C ARG A 32 -6.17 -16.85 -12.02
N MET A 33 -7.37 -16.32 -11.81
CA MET A 33 -8.07 -15.57 -12.86
C MET A 33 -7.25 -14.34 -13.26
N LEU A 34 -6.71 -13.60 -12.29
CA LEU A 34 -5.92 -12.40 -12.54
C LEU A 34 -4.61 -12.71 -13.29
N VAL A 35 -3.90 -13.77 -12.92
CA VAL A 35 -2.68 -14.23 -13.61
C VAL A 35 -2.99 -14.78 -15.01
N ASN A 36 -4.12 -15.46 -15.20
CA ASN A 36 -4.53 -15.95 -16.52
C ASN A 36 -4.87 -14.81 -17.48
N GLU A 37 -5.50 -13.75 -16.99
CA GLU A 37 -5.92 -12.62 -17.82
C GLU A 37 -4.79 -11.62 -18.08
N LEU A 38 -3.90 -11.41 -17.10
CA LEU A 38 -2.92 -10.31 -17.11
C LEU A 38 -1.47 -10.79 -17.18
N GLY A 39 -1.23 -12.09 -17.08
CA GLY A 39 0.10 -12.69 -16.97
C GLY A 39 0.65 -12.65 -15.54
N ASP A 40 1.74 -13.38 -15.30
CA ASP A 40 2.41 -13.41 -13.99
C ASP A 40 3.33 -12.20 -13.84
N ILE A 41 2.74 -11.05 -13.54
CA ILE A 41 3.42 -9.76 -13.56
C ILE A 41 4.51 -9.69 -12.49
N HIS A 42 5.67 -9.21 -12.90
CA HIS A 42 6.78 -8.95 -11.99
C HIS A 42 6.61 -7.58 -11.33
N ILE A 43 6.26 -7.57 -10.04
CA ILE A 43 6.30 -6.35 -9.22
C ILE A 43 7.76 -6.16 -8.79
N SER A 44 8.52 -5.37 -9.55
CA SER A 44 9.97 -5.18 -9.35
C SER A 44 10.29 -4.12 -8.32
N ASP A 45 9.71 -2.93 -8.48
CA ASP A 45 10.23 -1.73 -7.85
C ASP A 45 9.12 -0.84 -7.31
N VAL A 46 9.26 -0.45 -6.04
CA VAL A 46 8.52 0.65 -5.43
C VAL A 46 9.52 1.78 -5.22
N TYR A 47 9.24 2.95 -5.78
CA TYR A 47 10.10 4.10 -5.63
C TYR A 47 9.88 4.76 -4.27
N PHE A 48 10.98 5.03 -3.55
CA PHE A 48 10.96 5.80 -2.32
C PHE A 48 11.49 7.20 -2.56
N THR A 49 10.90 8.18 -1.87
CA THR A 49 11.53 9.50 -1.77
C THR A 49 12.86 9.39 -1.03
N THR A 50 13.74 10.37 -1.26
CA THR A 50 15.03 10.48 -0.55
C THR A 50 14.83 10.46 0.96
N GLU A 51 13.82 11.18 1.46
CA GLU A 51 13.47 11.24 2.88
C GLU A 51 13.07 9.88 3.43
N CYS A 52 12.21 9.14 2.70
CA CYS A 52 11.81 7.79 3.09
C CYS A 52 13.04 6.86 3.17
N LYS A 53 13.94 6.95 2.20
CA LYS A 53 15.20 6.19 2.20
C LYS A 53 16.08 6.52 3.42
N VAL A 54 16.18 7.80 3.80
CA VAL A 54 16.94 8.23 4.99
C VAL A 54 16.34 7.64 6.26
N TRP A 55 15.01 7.73 6.43
CA TRP A 55 14.33 7.19 7.61
C TRP A 55 14.41 5.67 7.70
N LEU A 56 14.26 4.98 6.56
CA LEU A 56 14.38 3.52 6.53
C LEU A 56 15.78 3.05 6.90
N LYS A 57 16.82 3.75 6.40
CA LYS A 57 18.21 3.48 6.79
C LYS A 57 18.44 3.70 8.29
N LYS A 58 17.95 4.81 8.85
CA LYS A 58 18.05 5.09 10.29
C LYS A 58 17.35 4.00 11.12
N TYR A 59 16.15 3.60 10.71
CA TYR A 59 15.41 2.53 11.35
C TYR A 59 16.19 1.21 11.35
N LEU A 60 16.69 0.79 10.18
CA LEU A 60 17.47 -0.45 10.04
C LEU A 60 18.77 -0.42 10.84
N ALA A 61 19.47 0.71 10.89
CA ALA A 61 20.71 0.86 11.67
C ALA A 61 20.48 0.73 13.18
N ASN A 62 19.28 1.07 13.66
CA ASN A 62 18.91 0.95 15.07
C ASN A 62 18.42 -0.45 15.46
N ARG A 63 18.21 -1.37 14.50
CA ARG A 63 17.75 -2.72 14.79
C ARG A 63 18.90 -3.57 15.33
N LYS A 64 18.64 -4.24 16.45
CA LYS A 64 19.58 -5.15 17.13
C LYS A 64 19.12 -6.61 17.10
N ASP A 65 18.00 -6.86 16.45
CA ASP A 65 17.38 -8.18 16.37
C ASP A 65 17.78 -8.93 15.09
N SER A 66 17.51 -10.23 15.04
CA SER A 66 17.77 -11.11 13.90
C SER A 66 16.52 -11.44 13.07
N CYS A 67 15.39 -10.78 13.32
CA CYS A 67 14.14 -11.08 12.63
C CYS A 67 14.23 -10.66 11.15
N LYS A 68 13.85 -11.55 10.24
CA LYS A 68 13.87 -11.28 8.79
C LYS A 68 12.83 -10.24 8.32
N ALA A 69 11.77 -9.99 9.10
CA ALA A 69 10.73 -9.04 8.70
C ALA A 69 11.29 -7.61 8.69
N LEU A 70 10.84 -6.77 7.75
CA LEU A 70 11.30 -5.37 7.68
C LEU A 70 10.87 -4.59 8.92
N PHE A 71 9.58 -4.59 9.23
CA PHE A 71 9.03 -3.94 10.43
C PHE A 71 8.77 -4.97 11.52
N VAL A 72 9.28 -4.68 12.72
CA VAL A 72 9.25 -5.59 13.88
C VAL A 72 8.72 -4.91 15.13
N THR A 73 8.25 -5.70 16.09
CA THR A 73 7.86 -5.24 17.43
C THR A 73 9.08 -4.87 18.26
N GLU A 74 8.95 -3.87 19.12
CA GLU A 74 10.01 -3.52 20.09
C GLU A 74 10.04 -4.45 21.31
N THR A 75 8.98 -5.24 21.51
CA THR A 75 8.88 -6.22 22.60
C THR A 75 9.73 -7.45 22.34
N TYR A 76 10.30 -8.02 23.42
CA TYR A 76 11.00 -9.30 23.37
C TYR A 76 10.04 -10.48 23.60
N PRO A 77 10.14 -11.59 22.85
CA PRO A 77 11.01 -11.76 21.68
C PRO A 77 10.51 -10.93 20.50
N THR A 78 11.44 -10.35 19.73
CA THR A 78 11.15 -9.52 18.55
C THR A 78 10.44 -10.34 17.48
N ARG A 79 9.28 -9.84 17.00
CA ARG A 79 8.44 -10.51 16.00
C ARG A 79 8.09 -9.55 14.87
N ARG A 80 7.62 -10.11 13.75
CA ARG A 80 6.99 -9.32 12.68
C ARG A 80 5.87 -8.46 13.25
N MET A 81 5.87 -7.18 12.92
CA MET A 81 4.80 -6.28 13.32
C MET A 81 3.50 -6.65 12.60
N ALA A 82 2.42 -6.84 13.36
CA ALA A 82 1.12 -7.16 12.82
C ALA A 82 0.38 -5.90 12.33
N ILE A 83 -0.52 -6.06 11.35
CA ILE A 83 -1.33 -4.95 10.81
C ILE A 83 -2.10 -4.19 11.90
N PRO A 84 -2.74 -4.84 12.90
CA PRO A 84 -3.40 -4.13 13.99
C PRO A 84 -2.44 -3.23 14.79
N THR A 85 -1.20 -3.66 14.99
CA THR A 85 -0.16 -2.85 15.67
C THR A 85 0.18 -1.60 14.87
N ILE A 86 0.32 -1.72 13.55
CA ILE A 86 0.54 -0.56 12.67
C ILE A 86 -0.63 0.41 12.75
N ARG A 87 -1.88 -0.09 12.68
CA ARG A 87 -3.09 0.75 12.80
C ARG A 87 -3.15 1.48 14.14
N TRP A 88 -2.84 0.78 15.23
CA TRP A 88 -2.77 1.37 16.56
C TRP A 88 -1.69 2.44 16.67
N LEU A 89 -0.50 2.21 16.11
CA LEU A 89 0.59 3.20 16.08
C LEU A 89 0.18 4.45 15.32
N LEU A 90 -0.46 4.30 14.14
CA LEU A 90 -0.96 5.42 13.35
C LEU A 90 -2.00 6.24 14.10
N LYS A 91 -2.92 5.58 14.83
CA LYS A 91 -3.87 6.28 15.70
C LYS A 91 -3.16 7.10 16.77
N ARG A 92 -2.17 6.53 17.47
CA ARG A 92 -1.40 7.27 18.48
C ARG A 92 -0.64 8.47 17.89
N LEU A 93 -0.13 8.35 16.67
CA LEU A 93 0.53 9.46 15.98
C LEU A 93 -0.48 10.56 15.61
N ALA A 94 -1.68 10.18 15.17
CA ALA A 94 -2.76 11.12 14.90
C ALA A 94 -3.19 11.87 16.17
N ASP A 95 -3.40 11.15 17.27
CA ASP A 95 -3.76 11.73 18.57
C ASP A 95 -2.68 12.73 19.05
N ARG A 96 -1.39 12.37 18.91
CA ARG A 96 -0.25 13.25 19.24
C ARG A 96 -0.12 14.47 18.34
N GLY A 97 -0.61 14.38 17.11
CA GLY A 97 -0.60 15.47 16.15
C GLY A 97 -1.89 16.26 16.14
N GLU A 98 -2.80 16.03 17.10
CA GLU A 98 -4.11 16.69 17.21
C GLU A 98 -4.95 16.53 15.93
N VAL A 99 -4.79 15.40 15.22
CA VAL A 99 -5.54 15.10 14.01
C VAL A 99 -6.87 14.47 14.41
N GLU A 100 -7.95 15.26 14.34
CA GLU A 100 -9.30 14.81 14.71
C GLU A 100 -9.86 13.71 13.79
N THR A 101 -9.34 13.62 12.57
CA THR A 101 -9.83 12.66 11.58
C THR A 101 -9.21 11.28 11.79
N ASN A 102 -10.02 10.22 11.64
CA ASN A 102 -9.52 8.86 11.79
C ASN A 102 -8.40 8.53 10.78
N VAL A 103 -7.23 8.11 11.28
CA VAL A 103 -6.03 7.82 10.47
C VAL A 103 -5.78 6.31 10.39
N TYR A 104 -5.63 5.79 9.17
CA TYR A 104 -5.32 4.38 8.89
C TYR A 104 -4.56 4.26 7.56
N PRO A 105 -3.88 3.12 7.27
CA PRO A 105 -2.95 3.01 6.14
C PRO A 105 -3.53 3.44 4.78
N HIS A 106 -4.76 3.04 4.45
CA HIS A 106 -5.40 3.41 3.19
C HIS A 106 -5.64 4.93 3.03
N ARG A 107 -5.73 5.69 4.13
CA ARG A 107 -5.88 7.16 4.06
C ARG A 107 -4.59 7.87 3.66
N PHE A 108 -3.43 7.36 4.07
CA PHE A 108 -2.14 7.84 3.58
C PHE A 108 -1.98 7.56 2.08
N LEU A 109 -2.37 6.37 1.65
CA LEU A 109 -2.36 6.00 0.23
C LEU A 109 -3.25 6.93 -0.60
N HIS A 110 -4.46 7.25 -0.12
CA HIS A 110 -5.35 8.21 -0.75
C HIS A 110 -4.71 9.60 -0.85
N THR A 111 -4.13 10.09 0.25
CA THR A 111 -3.49 11.42 0.29
C THR A 111 -2.34 11.51 -0.70
N TYR A 112 -1.48 10.47 -0.74
CA TYR A 112 -0.38 10.37 -1.68
C TYR A 112 -0.85 10.33 -3.14
N THR A 113 -1.88 9.55 -3.42
CA THR A 113 -2.49 9.44 -4.76
C THR A 113 -3.06 10.78 -5.22
N CYS A 114 -3.81 11.48 -4.35
CA CYS A 114 -4.33 12.81 -4.63
C CYS A 114 -3.22 13.83 -4.87
N GLN A 115 -2.14 13.81 -4.07
CA GLN A 115 -0.99 14.70 -4.28
C GLN A 115 -0.32 14.46 -5.63
N LEU A 116 -0.16 13.21 -6.06
CA LEU A 116 0.39 12.90 -7.38
C LEU A 116 -0.53 13.41 -8.51
N LEU A 117 -1.85 13.23 -8.37
CA LEU A 117 -2.83 13.75 -9.33
C LEU A 117 -2.81 15.28 -9.39
N ASP A 118 -2.79 15.95 -8.24
CA ASP A 118 -2.76 17.41 -8.12
C ASP A 118 -1.47 17.98 -8.75
N ASN A 119 -0.34 17.28 -8.62
CA ASN A 119 0.92 17.62 -9.26
C ASN A 119 0.99 17.26 -10.77
N GLY A 120 -0.11 16.77 -11.34
CA GLY A 120 -0.22 16.47 -12.77
C GLY A 120 0.44 15.16 -13.21
N ALA A 121 0.74 14.25 -12.28
CA ALA A 121 1.28 12.95 -12.65
C ALA A 121 0.24 12.14 -13.45
N PRO A 122 0.64 11.47 -14.55
CA PRO A 122 -0.26 10.65 -15.36
C PRO A 122 -0.91 9.54 -14.53
N LEU A 123 -2.17 9.21 -14.84
CA LEU A 123 -2.91 8.19 -14.11
C LEU A 123 -2.22 6.83 -14.18
N GLU A 124 -1.66 6.51 -15.35
CA GLU A 124 -0.94 5.28 -15.66
C GLU A 124 0.33 5.17 -14.81
N PHE A 125 1.03 6.30 -14.62
CA PHE A 125 2.20 6.38 -13.75
C PHE A 125 1.83 6.12 -12.28
N ILE A 126 0.75 6.75 -11.81
CA ILE A 126 0.24 6.57 -10.45
C ILE A 126 -0.23 5.12 -10.23
N GLN A 127 -0.93 4.53 -11.19
CA GLN A 127 -1.36 3.13 -11.15
C GLN A 127 -0.18 2.16 -11.03
N GLY A 128 0.87 2.39 -11.82
CA GLY A 128 2.12 1.65 -11.72
C GLY A 128 2.77 1.76 -10.34
N MET A 129 2.82 2.97 -9.76
CA MET A 129 3.37 3.19 -8.42
C MET A 129 2.57 2.52 -7.30
N LEU A 130 1.25 2.45 -7.44
CA LEU A 130 0.36 1.85 -6.45
C LEU A 130 0.19 0.33 -6.64
N GLY A 131 0.69 -0.23 -7.74
CA GLY A 131 0.47 -1.63 -8.11
C GLY A 131 -0.99 -1.96 -8.40
N HIS A 132 -1.81 -0.96 -8.75
CA HIS A 132 -3.22 -1.14 -9.08
C HIS A 132 -3.39 -1.33 -10.58
N GLU A 133 -3.62 -2.57 -10.99
CA GLU A 133 -3.82 -2.92 -12.40
C GLU A 133 -5.23 -2.58 -12.94
N LYS A 134 -6.18 -2.22 -12.07
CA LYS A 134 -7.51 -1.73 -12.48
C LYS A 134 -7.64 -0.23 -12.28
N ALA A 135 -8.06 0.45 -13.35
CA ALA A 135 -8.38 1.87 -13.37
C ALA A 135 -9.55 2.27 -12.45
N SER A 136 -10.38 1.32 -11.99
CA SER A 136 -11.63 1.63 -11.28
C SER A 136 -11.45 2.26 -9.91
N THR A 137 -10.37 1.96 -9.17
CA THR A 137 -10.09 2.62 -7.88
C THR A 137 -9.45 3.99 -8.08
N THR A 138 -8.62 4.14 -9.11
CA THR A 138 -7.94 5.41 -9.44
C THR A 138 -8.86 6.41 -10.15
N GLN A 139 -9.84 5.94 -10.92
CA GLN A 139 -10.89 6.78 -11.54
C GLN A 139 -11.79 7.45 -10.50
N ILE A 140 -12.05 6.80 -9.35
CA ILE A 140 -12.76 7.44 -8.22
C ILE A 140 -11.95 8.63 -7.70
N TYR A 141 -10.62 8.52 -7.61
CA TYR A 141 -9.75 9.62 -7.16
C TYR A 141 -9.72 10.80 -8.13
N ALA A 142 -9.74 10.52 -9.44
CA ALA A 142 -9.83 11.56 -10.47
C ALA A 142 -11.20 12.27 -10.49
N GLN A 143 -12.30 11.57 -10.17
CA GLN A 143 -13.65 12.16 -10.17
C GLN A 143 -13.89 13.14 -9.01
N LEU A 144 -13.11 13.08 -7.93
CA LEU A 144 -13.39 13.76 -6.66
C LEU A 144 -13.02 15.25 -6.58
N ARG A 145 -12.45 15.88 -7.62
CA ARG A 145 -12.20 17.33 -7.61
C ARG A 145 -12.68 18.05 -8.87
N GLY A 146 -13.76 18.83 -8.71
CA GLY A 146 -14.35 19.65 -9.77
C GLY A 146 -13.46 20.80 -10.28
N GLU A 147 -12.34 21.10 -9.61
CA GLU A 147 -11.36 22.10 -10.08
C GLU A 147 -10.46 21.55 -11.17
N ARG A 148 -9.89 20.36 -10.99
CA ARG A 148 -9.05 19.71 -12.03
C ARG A 148 -9.84 19.40 -13.29
N ARG A 149 -11.12 19.02 -13.15
CA ARG A 149 -12.04 18.84 -14.29
C ARG A 149 -12.22 20.14 -15.08
N ARG A 150 -12.32 21.29 -14.39
CA ARG A 150 -12.43 22.61 -15.03
C ARG A 150 -11.12 23.03 -15.71
N GLU A 151 -9.97 22.74 -15.12
CA GLU A 151 -8.67 23.01 -15.75
C GLU A 151 -8.44 22.19 -17.01
N LEU A 152 -8.68 20.87 -16.94
CA LEU A 152 -8.54 19.99 -18.11
C LEU A 152 -9.52 20.37 -19.22
N TYR A 153 -10.75 20.79 -18.87
CA TYR A 153 -11.68 21.31 -19.86
C TYR A 153 -11.11 22.54 -20.57
N ARG A 154 -10.60 23.55 -19.85
CA ARG A 154 -9.96 24.75 -20.45
C ARG A 154 -8.69 24.46 -21.26
N GLN A 155 -8.01 23.36 -20.97
CA GLN A 155 -6.73 23.03 -21.60
C GLN A 155 -6.93 22.32 -22.94
N PHE A 156 -7.99 21.51 -23.07
CA PHE A 156 -8.26 20.69 -24.25
C PHE A 156 -9.48 21.16 -25.07
N PHE A 157 -10.25 22.11 -24.55
CA PHE A 157 -11.38 22.80 -25.18
C PHE A 157 -11.33 24.30 -24.90
#